data_AF-A0A354Z8V6-F1
#
_entry.id   AF-A0A354Z8V6-F1
#
_cell.length_a   1.000
_cell.length_b   1.000
_cell.length_c   1.000
_cell.angle_alpha   90.00
_cell.angle_beta   90.00
_cell.angle_gamma   90.00
#
_symmetry.space_group_name_H-M   'P 1'
#
loop_
_entity.id
_entity.type
_entity.pdbx_description
1 polymer ?
#
loop_
_entity_poly.entity_id
_entity_poly.type
_entity_poly.pdbx_seq_one_letter_code
_entity_poly.pdbx_strand_id
1 'polypeptide(L)'
;MHGTVSRSRTAAVFLVLFVVASSFVSCTISPEALQLFLDQALLQGMITPEQARLIREAALSFQAESRPFTYEEEYEIGRVVAAAVLSQYPVYNQPALTEYVNKIGQGLAFFSARPLLPHGYHILILDSEEAHAFAA
;
A
#
# COMPACT_ATOMS: atom_id res chain seq x y z
N MET A 1 20.17 53.23 17.27
CA MET A 1 20.74 52.01 16.67
C MET A 1 20.05 50.72 17.18
N HIS A 2 18.71 50.67 17.30
CA HIS A 2 17.99 49.52 17.90
C HIS A 2 17.17 48.67 16.89
N GLY A 3 17.16 49.01 15.59
CA GLY A 3 16.25 48.40 14.60
C GLY A 3 16.73 47.13 13.91
N THR A 4 18.03 46.78 13.98
CA THR A 4 18.61 45.66 13.21
C THR A 4 18.55 44.31 13.96
N VAL A 5 18.59 44.34 15.30
CA VAL A 5 18.63 43.13 16.15
C VAL A 5 17.29 42.39 16.15
N SER A 6 16.16 43.11 16.11
CA SER A 6 14.81 42.51 16.10
C SER A 6 14.52 41.72 14.83
N ARG A 7 15.01 42.18 13.68
CA ARG A 7 14.75 41.58 12.36
C ARG A 7 15.58 40.31 12.10
N SER A 8 16.75 40.21 12.75
CA SER A 8 17.58 39.00 12.75
C SER A 8 16.98 37.88 13.60
N ARG A 9 16.42 38.20 14.77
CA ARG A 9 15.78 37.22 15.67
C ARG A 9 14.50 36.64 15.07
N THR A 10 13.69 37.45 14.39
CA THR A 10 12.49 36.95 13.70
C THR A 10 12.84 36.04 12.53
N ALA A 11 13.87 36.39 11.74
CA ALA A 11 14.35 35.54 10.65
C ALA A 11 14.89 34.19 11.15
N ALA A 12 15.62 34.17 12.28
CA ALA A 12 16.10 32.95 12.90
C ALA A 12 14.96 32.05 13.39
N VAL A 13 13.91 32.64 13.97
CA VAL A 13 12.72 31.88 14.43
C VAL A 13 11.97 31.24 13.27
N PHE A 14 11.78 31.95 12.15
CA PHE A 14 11.15 31.37 10.96
C PHE A 14 11.97 30.24 10.33
N LEU A 15 13.30 30.36 10.32
CA LEU A 15 14.18 29.30 9.81
C LEU A 15 14.11 28.05 10.69
N VAL A 16 14.12 28.21 12.02
CA VAL A 16 13.93 27.09 12.96
C VAL A 16 12.56 26.45 12.80
N LEU A 17 11.49 27.24 12.66
CA LEU A 17 10.14 26.73 12.41
C LEU A 17 10.03 25.97 11.09
N PHE A 18 10.69 26.44 10.04
CA PHE A 18 10.72 25.77 8.74
C PHE A 18 11.46 24.43 8.82
N VAL A 19 12.62 24.38 9.48
CA VAL A 19 13.39 23.14 9.68
C VAL A 19 12.60 22.15 10.54
N VAL A 20 11.99 22.59 11.64
CA VAL A 20 11.18 21.74 12.52
C VAL A 20 9.93 21.22 11.80
N ALA A 21 9.24 22.07 11.03
CA ALA A 21 8.08 21.65 10.23
C ALA A 21 8.45 20.61 9.16
N SER A 22 9.64 20.74 8.57
CA SER A 22 10.15 19.78 7.57
C SER A 22 10.39 18.39 8.17
N SER A 23 10.73 18.31 9.46
CA SER A 23 10.98 17.05 10.17
C SER A 23 9.70 16.23 10.45
N PHE A 24 8.51 16.83 10.38
CA PHE A 24 7.24 16.15 10.65
C PHE A 24 6.61 15.48 9.42
N VAL A 25 7.18 15.61 8.23
CA VAL A 25 6.55 15.16 6.96
C VAL A 25 7.19 13.88 6.38
N SER A 26 8.38 13.48 6.84
CA SER A 26 9.06 12.32 6.26
C SER A 26 8.74 11.02 7.01
N CYS A 27 7.69 10.32 6.59
CA CYS A 27 7.41 8.94 7.04
C CYS A 27 8.04 7.86 6.15
N THR A 28 8.79 8.23 5.11
CA THR A 28 9.47 7.27 4.23
C THR A 28 10.97 7.52 4.23
N ILE A 29 11.73 6.46 4.45
CA ILE A 29 13.19 6.48 4.30
C ILE A 29 13.48 6.11 2.85
N SER A 30 14.03 7.04 2.08
CA SER A 30 14.46 6.73 0.72
C SER A 30 15.66 5.78 0.74
N PRO A 31 15.86 4.94 -0.29
CA PRO A 31 17.00 4.03 -0.36
C PRO A 31 18.33 4.76 -0.20
N GLU A 32 18.46 5.97 -0.75
CA GLU A 32 19.67 6.81 -0.70
C GLU A 32 19.95 7.31 0.72
N ALA A 33 18.94 7.80 1.41
CA ALA A 33 19.07 8.26 2.80
C ALA A 33 19.44 7.11 3.74
N LEU A 34 18.89 5.91 3.50
CA LEU A 34 19.27 4.71 4.22
C LEU A 34 20.75 4.36 3.99
N GLN A 35 21.25 4.44 2.76
CA GLN A 35 22.67 4.17 2.48
C GLN A 35 23.58 5.12 3.24
N LEU A 36 23.26 6.42 3.19
CA LEU A 36 24.03 7.46 3.86
C LEU A 36 24.12 7.19 5.37
N PHE A 37 23.00 6.83 6.00
CA PHE A 37 22.97 6.50 7.42
C PHE A 37 23.83 5.27 7.76
N LEU A 38 23.73 4.21 6.96
CA LEU A 38 24.53 3.00 7.15
C LEU A 38 26.02 3.26 6.99
N ASP A 39 26.41 4.07 5.99
CA ASP A 39 27.81 4.44 5.77
C ASP A 39 28.38 5.25 6.96
N GLN A 40 27.59 6.17 7.51
CA GLN A 40 27.97 6.92 8.72
C GLN A 40 28.11 6.00 9.94
N ALA A 41 27.18 5.06 10.13
CA ALA A 41 27.22 4.12 11.23
C ALA A 41 28.43 3.16 11.14
N LEU A 42 28.84 2.77 9.93
CA LEU A 42 30.06 2.01 9.68
C LEU A 42 31.32 2.83 10.03
N LEU A 43 31.39 4.10 9.62
CA LEU A 43 32.52 4.98 9.95
C LEU A 43 32.67 5.22 11.45
N GLN A 44 31.56 5.26 12.18
CA GLN A 44 31.53 5.41 13.64
C GLN A 44 31.77 4.09 14.39
N GLY A 45 31.91 2.97 13.67
CA GLY A 45 32.08 1.64 14.27
C GLY A 45 30.88 1.15 15.07
N MET A 46 29.69 1.71 14.84
CA MET A 46 28.46 1.33 15.56
C MET A 46 27.88 0.00 15.05
N ILE A 47 28.16 -0.34 13.79
CA ILE A 47 27.68 -1.56 13.13
C ILE A 47 28.80 -2.21 12.31
N THR A 48 28.65 -3.49 12.01
CA THR A 48 29.55 -4.22 11.10
C THR A 48 29.08 -4.12 9.64
N PRO A 49 29.94 -4.35 8.64
CA PRO A 49 29.54 -4.41 7.23
C PRO A 49 28.41 -5.42 6.97
N GLU A 50 28.43 -6.53 7.70
CA GLU A 50 27.40 -7.56 7.60
C GLU A 50 26.06 -7.10 8.18
N GLN A 51 26.06 -6.41 9.33
CA GLN A 51 24.85 -5.82 9.90
C GLN A 51 24.26 -4.76 8.97
N ALA A 52 25.09 -3.92 8.35
CA ALA A 52 24.64 -2.93 7.38
C ALA A 52 23.96 -3.59 6.17
N ARG A 53 24.50 -4.72 5.68
CA ARG A 53 23.91 -5.52 4.60
C ARG A 53 22.53 -6.05 4.99
N LEU A 54 22.41 -6.68 6.17
CA LEU A 54 21.16 -7.23 6.66
C LEU A 54 20.08 -6.16 6.90
N ILE A 55 20.45 -5.02 7.48
CA ILE A 55 19.52 -3.90 7.72
C ILE A 55 18.97 -3.38 6.38
N ARG A 56 19.86 -3.19 5.41
CA ARG A 56 19.47 -2.74 4.06
C ARG A 56 18.53 -3.74 3.39
N GLU A 57 18.87 -5.02 3.43
CA GLU A 57 18.05 -6.08 2.83
C GLU A 57 16.65 -6.13 3.46
N ALA A 58 16.57 -6.11 4.80
CA ALA A 58 15.30 -6.09 5.52
C ALA A 58 14.47 -4.82 5.25
N ALA A 59 15.12 -3.66 5.13
CA ALA A 59 14.42 -2.43 4.80
C ALA A 59 13.85 -2.45 3.36
N LEU A 60 14.63 -2.96 2.41
CA LEU A 60 14.21 -3.06 1.01
C LEU A 60 13.10 -4.09 0.81
N SER A 61 13.19 -5.26 1.47
CA SER A 61 12.11 -6.26 1.41
C SER A 61 10.81 -5.71 1.98
N PHE A 62 10.87 -5.06 3.14
CA PHE A 62 9.70 -4.43 3.74
C PHE A 62 9.10 -3.34 2.82
N GLN A 63 9.93 -2.48 2.24
CA GLN A 63 9.46 -1.46 1.30
C GLN A 63 8.77 -2.08 0.08
N ALA A 64 9.37 -3.12 -0.49
CA ALA A 64 8.82 -3.83 -1.64
C ALA A 64 7.48 -4.49 -1.34
N GLU A 65 7.27 -5.00 -0.13
CA GLU A 65 6.00 -5.60 0.32
C GLU A 65 4.95 -4.53 0.70
N SER A 66 5.39 -3.36 1.17
CA SER A 66 4.50 -2.28 1.61
C SER A 66 3.87 -1.47 0.48
N ARG A 67 4.33 -1.67 -0.76
CA ARG A 67 3.75 -0.97 -1.91
C ARG A 67 2.34 -1.50 -2.19
N PRO A 68 1.43 -0.66 -2.71
CA PRO A 68 0.18 -1.16 -3.28
C PRO A 68 0.45 -2.17 -4.39
N PHE A 69 -0.35 -3.24 -4.44
CA PHE A 69 -0.33 -4.18 -5.54
C PHE A 69 -0.68 -3.48 -6.86
N THR A 70 -0.05 -3.91 -7.95
CA THR A 70 -0.53 -3.56 -9.28
C THR A 70 -1.84 -4.29 -9.57
N TYR A 71 -2.55 -3.85 -10.61
CA TYR A 71 -3.78 -4.50 -11.00
C TYR A 71 -3.58 -5.98 -11.38
N GLU A 72 -2.52 -6.28 -12.12
CA GLU A 72 -2.17 -7.63 -12.54
C GLU A 72 -1.86 -8.53 -11.33
N GLU A 73 -1.20 -7.98 -10.31
CA GLU A 73 -0.94 -8.68 -9.05
C GLU A 73 -2.24 -8.96 -8.29
N GLU A 74 -3.12 -7.96 -8.15
CA GLU A 74 -4.45 -8.11 -7.56
C GLU A 74 -5.25 -9.21 -8.29
N TYR A 75 -5.21 -9.23 -9.62
CA TYR A 75 -5.92 -10.21 -10.44
C TYR A 75 -5.42 -11.64 -10.22
N GLU A 76 -4.10 -11.87 -10.21
CA GLU A 76 -3.55 -13.21 -9.99
C GLU A 76 -3.78 -13.70 -8.56
N ILE A 77 -3.68 -12.82 -7.56
CA ILE A 77 -4.05 -13.14 -6.18
C ILE A 77 -5.53 -13.52 -6.11
N GLY A 78 -6.41 -12.70 -6.69
CA GLY A 78 -7.85 -12.94 -6.73
C GLY A 78 -8.20 -14.27 -7.38
N ARG A 79 -7.50 -14.68 -8.45
CA ARG A 79 -7.68 -16.01 -9.08
C ARG A 79 -7.34 -17.16 -8.15
N VAL A 80 -6.24 -17.07 -7.41
CA VAL A 80 -5.83 -18.11 -6.46
C VAL A 80 -6.83 -18.20 -5.31
N VAL A 81 -7.25 -17.05 -4.77
CA VAL A 81 -8.26 -17.00 -3.70
C VAL A 81 -9.60 -17.54 -4.18
N ALA A 82 -10.07 -17.15 -5.37
CA ALA A 82 -11.29 -17.66 -5.97
C ALA A 82 -11.23 -19.18 -6.18
N ALA A 83 -10.10 -19.72 -6.64
CA ALA A 83 -9.92 -21.17 -6.79
C ALA A 83 -10.00 -21.89 -5.43
N ALA A 84 -9.38 -21.34 -4.38
CA ALA A 84 -9.48 -21.89 -3.02
C ALA A 84 -10.93 -21.89 -2.52
N VAL A 85 -11.66 -20.79 -2.70
CA VAL A 85 -13.08 -20.70 -2.33
C VAL A 85 -13.91 -21.73 -3.10
N LEU A 86 -13.75 -21.80 -4.42
CA LEU A 86 -14.53 -22.70 -5.28
C LEU A 86 -14.20 -24.18 -5.02
N SER A 87 -13.03 -24.49 -4.44
CA SER A 87 -12.69 -25.84 -4.00
C SER A 87 -13.52 -26.30 -2.79
N GLN A 88 -14.01 -25.36 -1.97
CA GLN A 88 -14.79 -25.62 -0.77
C GLN A 88 -16.29 -25.42 -1.00
N TYR A 89 -16.66 -24.39 -1.77
CA TYR A 89 -18.04 -24.02 -2.07
C TYR A 89 -18.26 -24.06 -3.59
N PRO A 90 -18.92 -25.10 -4.11
CA PRO A 90 -19.16 -25.20 -5.54
C PRO A 90 -20.09 -24.08 -6.02
N VAL A 91 -20.00 -23.76 -7.32
CA VAL A 91 -20.92 -22.80 -7.93
C VAL A 91 -22.33 -23.37 -7.90
N TYR A 92 -23.28 -22.54 -7.46
CA TYR A 92 -24.69 -22.89 -7.44
C TYR A 92 -25.21 -23.14 -8.87
N ASN A 93 -25.82 -24.30 -9.10
CA ASN A 93 -26.21 -24.77 -10.44
C ASN A 93 -27.50 -24.10 -10.96
N GLN A 94 -27.49 -22.78 -11.10
CA GLN A 94 -28.57 -21.99 -11.69
C GLN A 94 -28.00 -20.81 -12.51
N PRO A 95 -27.64 -21.02 -13.78
CA PRO A 95 -26.95 -20.01 -14.59
C PRO A 95 -27.77 -18.73 -14.79
N ALA A 96 -29.11 -18.83 -14.84
CA ALA A 96 -29.99 -17.67 -14.94
C ALA A 96 -29.91 -16.75 -13.70
N LEU A 97 -29.75 -17.32 -12.50
CA LEU A 97 -29.55 -16.52 -11.29
C LEU A 97 -28.19 -15.87 -11.29
N THR A 98 -27.13 -16.59 -11.70
CA THR A 98 -25.79 -16.01 -11.85
C THR A 98 -25.81 -14.86 -12.86
N GLU A 99 -26.48 -15.01 -14.00
CA GLU A 99 -26.63 -13.92 -14.98
C GLU A 99 -27.37 -12.71 -14.38
N TYR A 100 -28.44 -12.95 -13.64
CA TYR A 100 -29.21 -11.90 -12.97
C TYR A 100 -28.36 -11.10 -11.98
N VAL A 101 -27.62 -11.77 -11.08
CA VAL A 101 -26.77 -11.06 -10.11
C VAL A 101 -25.60 -10.34 -10.79
N ASN A 102 -25.07 -10.88 -11.89
CA ASN A 102 -24.04 -10.20 -12.68
C ASN A 102 -24.56 -8.90 -13.31
N LYS A 103 -25.80 -8.90 -13.85
CA LYS A 103 -26.43 -7.67 -14.37
C LYS A 103 -26.57 -6.60 -13.29
N ILE A 104 -27.03 -6.98 -12.10
CA ILE A 104 -27.13 -6.06 -10.96
C ILE A 104 -25.73 -5.55 -10.56
N GLY A 105 -24.79 -6.47 -10.36
CA GLY A 105 -23.44 -6.14 -9.92
C GLY A 105 -22.69 -5.21 -10.86
N GLN A 106 -22.78 -5.46 -12.17
CA GLN A 106 -22.19 -4.59 -13.18
C GLN A 106 -22.83 -3.20 -13.18
N GLY A 107 -24.15 -3.12 -13.00
CA GLY A 107 -24.86 -1.84 -12.85
C GLY A 107 -24.41 -1.07 -11.62
N LEU A 108 -24.24 -1.74 -10.48
CA LEU A 108 -23.77 -1.12 -9.23
C LEU A 108 -22.29 -0.71 -9.33
N ALA A 109 -21.45 -1.54 -9.95
CA ALA A 109 -20.02 -1.29 -10.12
C ALA A 109 -19.76 0.04 -10.84
N PHE A 110 -20.61 0.42 -11.80
CA PHE A 110 -20.50 1.67 -12.54
C PHE A 110 -20.52 2.93 -11.64
N PHE A 111 -21.12 2.83 -10.45
CA PHE A 111 -21.18 3.90 -9.46
C PHE A 111 -20.19 3.73 -8.30
N SER A 112 -19.26 2.77 -8.41
CA SER A 112 -18.24 2.52 -7.40
C SER A 112 -17.02 3.44 -7.57
N ALA A 113 -16.09 3.39 -6.61
CA ALA A 113 -14.81 4.10 -6.69
C ALA A 113 -13.88 3.55 -7.80
N ARG A 114 -14.07 2.29 -8.23
CA ARG A 114 -13.28 1.63 -9.30
C ARG A 114 -14.23 1.02 -10.33
N PRO A 115 -14.92 1.84 -11.15
CA PRO A 115 -15.99 1.35 -12.03
C PRO A 115 -15.48 0.51 -13.22
N LEU A 116 -14.19 0.63 -13.55
CA LEU A 116 -13.55 -0.11 -14.63
C LEU A 116 -12.35 -0.88 -14.08
N LEU A 117 -12.43 -2.20 -14.13
CA LEU A 117 -11.31 -3.11 -13.87
C LEU A 117 -10.94 -3.81 -15.19
N PRO A 118 -9.66 -4.00 -15.52
CA PRO A 118 -9.27 -4.87 -16.62
C PRO A 118 -9.80 -6.29 -16.37
N HIS A 119 -10.70 -6.83 -17.21
CA HIS A 119 -11.53 -8.05 -17.01
C HIS A 119 -12.88 -7.85 -16.30
N GLY A 120 -13.14 -6.70 -15.69
CA GLY A 120 -14.44 -6.36 -15.11
C GLY A 120 -14.80 -7.14 -13.84
N TYR A 121 -16.01 -6.92 -13.34
CA TYR A 121 -16.53 -7.60 -12.15
C TYR A 121 -17.20 -8.91 -12.53
N HIS A 122 -16.89 -9.98 -11.79
CA HIS A 122 -17.51 -11.28 -11.91
C HIS A 122 -18.15 -11.68 -10.57
N ILE A 123 -19.44 -11.98 -10.58
CA ILE A 123 -20.17 -12.40 -9.39
C ILE A 123 -20.60 -13.85 -9.56
N LEU A 124 -20.32 -14.68 -8.57
CA LEU A 124 -20.75 -16.07 -8.51
C LEU A 124 -21.67 -16.27 -7.32
N ILE A 125 -22.66 -17.15 -7.49
CA ILE A 125 -23.48 -17.65 -6.38
C ILE A 125 -22.89 -18.99 -5.98
N LEU A 126 -22.62 -19.15 -4.70
CA LEU A 126 -22.03 -20.36 -4.14
C LEU A 126 -23.13 -21.21 -3.50
N ASP A 127 -23.01 -22.53 -3.62
CA ASP A 127 -23.92 -23.49 -3.00
C ASP A 127 -23.58 -23.65 -1.52
N SER A 128 -24.23 -22.84 -0.67
CA SER A 128 -24.05 -22.82 0.78
C SER A 128 -25.36 -22.47 1.48
N GLU A 129 -25.60 -23.07 2.64
CA GLU A 129 -26.73 -22.73 3.52
C GLU A 129 -26.45 -21.47 4.37
N GLU A 130 -25.21 -20.99 4.38
CA GLU A 130 -24.79 -19.79 5.11
C GLU A 130 -25.08 -18.52 4.32
N ALA A 131 -25.84 -17.60 4.92
CA ALA A 131 -26.15 -16.30 4.32
C ALA A 131 -24.96 -15.33 4.43
N HIS A 132 -24.00 -15.42 3.52
CA HIS A 132 -22.79 -14.60 3.48
C HIS A 132 -22.41 -14.12 2.07
N ALA A 133 -21.55 -13.10 1.99
CA ALA A 133 -20.96 -12.61 0.75
C ALA A 133 -19.55 -12.04 1.03
N PHE A 134 -18.62 -12.25 0.10
CA PHE A 134 -17.26 -11.74 0.16
C PHE A 134 -16.73 -11.43 -1.25
N ALA A 135 -15.66 -10.65 -1.33
CA ALA A 135 -14.94 -10.34 -2.56
C ALA A 135 -13.49 -10.79 -2.42
N ALA A 136 -12.88 -11.17 -3.54
CA ALA A 136 -11.50 -11.61 -3.65
C ALA A 136 -10.75 -10.72 -4.64
#